data_AF-A0A928L297-F1
#
_entry.id   AF-A0A928L297-F1
#
_cell.length_a   1.000
_cell.length_b   1.000
_cell.length_c   1.000
_cell.angle_alpha   90.00
_cell.angle_beta   90.00
_cell.angle_gamma   90.00
#
_symmetry.space_group_name_H-M   'P 1'
#
loop_
_entity.id
_entity.type
_entity.pdbx_description
1 polymer ?
#
loop_
_entity_poly.entity_id
_entity_poly.type
_entity_poly.pdbx_seq_one_letter_code
_entity_poly.pdbx_strand_id
1 'polypeptide(L)'
;MKKLFTAIRKCDLDNVKTILEKSPNLISCVSTGAPKKDEGQSPLQVALKASSSEIINYLLDMGADINFMESADYGNPWRAPVIHDAINRAIMCSRWNLTRPDGLEIFSTEEAANESFEILKRVISLGANLNAKDSFGNACLDRACLQARQILPSANSNDRVLTEELKSDISRIFKLLINNGADLNYIKPNGTGKTYTEDYGAETLGMFLK
;
A
#
# COMPACT_ATOMS: atom_id res chain seq x y z
N MET A 1 22.35 -5.46 8.65
CA MET A 1 21.42 -4.34 8.38
C MET A 1 21.48 -3.84 6.93
N LYS A 2 22.43 -2.98 6.49
CA LYS A 2 22.44 -2.42 5.10
C LYS A 2 22.33 -3.47 3.97
N LYS A 3 23.02 -4.61 4.11
CA LYS A 3 22.96 -5.72 3.15
C LYS A 3 21.54 -6.30 2.98
N LEU A 4 20.77 -6.39 4.06
CA LEU A 4 19.39 -6.89 4.04
C LEU A 4 18.51 -6.00 3.14
N PHE A 5 18.50 -4.69 3.40
CA PHE A 5 17.71 -3.75 2.60
C PHE A 5 18.14 -3.70 1.13
N THR A 6 19.44 -3.88 0.84
CA THR A 6 19.90 -4.01 -0.56
C THR A 6 19.39 -5.28 -1.21
N ALA A 7 19.36 -6.41 -0.51
CA ALA A 7 18.81 -7.65 -1.03
C ALA A 7 17.29 -7.52 -1.29
N ILE A 8 16.55 -6.92 -0.34
CA ILE A 8 15.11 -6.66 -0.49
C ILE A 8 14.81 -5.81 -1.73
N ARG A 9 15.52 -4.68 -1.91
CA ARG A 9 15.32 -3.80 -3.08
C ARG A 9 15.68 -4.45 -4.42
N LYS A 10 16.56 -5.46 -4.40
CA LYS A 10 16.95 -6.22 -5.60
C LYS A 10 16.07 -7.45 -5.82
N CYS A 11 15.03 -7.65 -5.00
CA CYS A 11 14.17 -8.84 -5.04
C CYS A 11 14.95 -10.15 -4.88
N ASP A 12 16.05 -10.11 -4.12
CA ASP A 12 16.96 -11.24 -3.92
C ASP A 12 16.56 -12.05 -2.68
N LEU A 13 15.58 -12.93 -2.86
CA LEU A 13 15.01 -13.74 -1.78
C LEU A 13 16.06 -14.62 -1.08
N ASP A 14 16.98 -15.22 -1.84
CA ASP A 14 17.96 -16.15 -1.29
C ASP A 14 18.94 -15.42 -0.35
N ASN A 15 19.38 -14.22 -0.71
CA ASN A 15 20.19 -13.40 0.19
C ASN A 15 19.38 -12.87 1.37
N VAL A 16 18.10 -12.53 1.20
CA VAL A 16 17.22 -12.16 2.33
C VAL A 16 17.15 -13.31 3.34
N LYS A 17 16.84 -14.53 2.89
CA LYS A 17 16.79 -15.74 3.71
C LYS A 17 18.13 -15.99 4.41
N THR A 18 19.22 -16.02 3.64
CA THR A 18 20.57 -16.25 4.19
C THR A 18 20.94 -15.25 5.29
N ILE A 19 20.57 -13.98 5.12
CA ILE A 19 20.87 -12.93 6.10
C ILE A 19 20.01 -13.11 7.36
N LEU A 20 18.71 -13.39 7.21
CA LEU A 20 17.79 -13.50 8.33
C LEU A 20 17.94 -14.82 9.10
N GLU A 21 18.33 -15.91 8.45
CA GLU A 21 18.70 -17.17 9.12
C GLU A 21 19.94 -16.99 10.00
N LYS A 22 20.95 -16.25 9.52
CA LYS A 22 22.18 -15.95 10.29
C LYS A 22 21.96 -14.89 11.36
N SER A 23 20.99 -14.01 11.20
CA SER A 23 20.73 -12.90 12.11
C SER A 23 19.23 -12.58 12.18
N PRO A 24 18.43 -13.43 12.86
CA PRO A 24 16.96 -13.28 12.89
C PRO A 24 16.48 -11.96 13.48
N ASN A 25 17.26 -11.39 14.41
CA ASN A 25 16.97 -10.09 15.02
C ASN A 25 16.96 -8.91 14.01
N LEU A 26 17.46 -9.11 12.79
CA LEU A 26 17.34 -8.10 11.73
C LEU A 26 15.91 -7.98 11.17
N ILE A 27 14.98 -8.87 11.52
CA ILE A 27 13.57 -8.75 11.11
C ILE A 27 12.92 -7.44 11.60
N SER A 28 13.34 -6.97 12.77
CA SER A 28 12.85 -5.73 13.40
C SER A 28 13.83 -4.55 13.25
N CYS A 29 14.84 -4.66 12.37
CA CYS A 29 15.73 -3.54 12.12
C CYS A 29 15.04 -2.46 11.27
N VAL A 30 15.70 -1.32 11.11
CA VAL A 30 15.21 -0.23 10.27
C VAL A 30 16.30 0.20 9.31
N SER A 31 15.90 0.71 8.15
CA SER A 31 16.83 1.18 7.15
C SER A 31 17.52 2.46 7.62
N THR A 32 18.85 2.48 7.56
CA THR A 32 19.69 3.62 7.98
C THR A 32 20.53 4.10 6.81
N GLY A 33 20.57 5.41 6.57
CA GLY A 33 21.37 6.01 5.51
C GLY A 33 20.65 6.06 4.15
N ALA A 34 21.33 5.69 3.07
CA ALA A 34 20.80 5.80 1.72
C ALA A 34 20.01 4.53 1.27
N PRO A 35 18.94 4.68 0.48
CA PRO A 35 18.36 5.96 0.03
C PRO A 35 17.52 6.62 1.15
N LYS A 36 17.54 7.96 1.22
CA LYS A 36 16.87 8.71 2.29
C LYS A 36 15.35 8.49 2.36
N LYS A 37 14.72 8.13 1.24
CA LYS A 37 13.29 7.77 1.18
C LYS A 37 12.91 6.51 1.96
N ASP A 38 13.88 5.64 2.26
CA ASP A 38 13.67 4.42 3.04
C ASP A 38 14.13 4.61 4.49
N GLU A 39 14.67 5.77 4.88
CA GLU A 39 15.24 5.96 6.21
C GLU A 39 14.17 5.78 7.30
N GLY A 40 14.46 4.93 8.27
CA GLY A 40 13.55 4.58 9.36
C GLY A 40 12.57 3.43 9.05
N GLN A 41 12.47 2.98 7.79
CA GLN A 41 11.51 1.93 7.41
C GLN A 41 11.97 0.53 7.82
N SER A 42 11.00 -0.31 8.17
CA SER A 42 11.23 -1.74 8.43
C SER A 42 11.50 -2.53 7.15
N PRO A 43 12.09 -3.75 7.24
CA PRO A 43 12.23 -4.67 6.12
C PRO A 43 10.91 -4.87 5.35
N LEU A 44 9.80 -5.00 6.07
CA LEU A 44 8.49 -5.25 5.48
C LEU A 44 7.99 -4.04 4.66
N GLN A 45 8.13 -2.81 5.18
CA GLN A 45 7.77 -1.60 4.43
C GLN A 45 8.58 -1.45 3.14
N VAL A 46 9.89 -1.73 3.20
CA VAL A 46 10.75 -1.67 1.99
C VAL A 46 10.38 -2.78 1.01
N ALA A 47 10.04 -3.98 1.48
CA ALA A 47 9.60 -5.09 0.63
C ALA A 47 8.28 -4.80 -0.09
N LEU A 48 7.30 -4.21 0.59
CA LEU A 48 6.02 -3.79 0.02
C LEU A 48 6.18 -2.80 -1.14
N LYS A 49 7.26 -2.00 -1.13
CA LYS A 49 7.62 -1.05 -2.20
C LYS A 49 8.47 -1.65 -3.31
N ALA A 50 9.16 -2.76 -3.04
CA ALA A 50 10.03 -3.46 -4.00
C ALA A 50 9.30 -4.52 -4.85
N SER A 51 7.99 -4.72 -4.63
CA SER A 51 7.10 -5.59 -5.42
C SER A 51 7.40 -7.10 -5.43
N SER A 52 8.32 -7.62 -4.60
CA SER A 52 8.53 -9.09 -4.46
C SER A 52 7.62 -9.69 -3.38
N SER A 53 6.59 -10.42 -3.80
CA SER A 53 5.66 -11.08 -2.89
C SER A 53 6.29 -12.23 -2.12
N GLU A 54 7.29 -12.91 -2.65
CA GLU A 54 7.99 -13.97 -1.93
C GLU A 54 8.75 -13.41 -0.73
N ILE A 55 9.41 -12.27 -0.88
CA ILE A 55 10.09 -11.58 0.22
C ILE A 55 9.06 -11.08 1.24
N ILE A 56 7.97 -10.46 0.78
CA ILE A 56 6.91 -9.97 1.68
C ILE A 56 6.36 -11.14 2.51
N ASN A 57 5.98 -12.23 1.87
CA ASN A 57 5.46 -13.42 2.54
C ASN A 57 6.47 -13.99 3.54
N TYR A 58 7.73 -14.11 3.16
CA TYR A 58 8.78 -14.60 4.05
C TYR A 58 8.98 -13.72 5.28
N LEU A 59 8.98 -12.39 5.12
CA LEU A 59 9.08 -11.46 6.24
C LEU A 59 7.86 -11.55 7.18
N LEU A 60 6.66 -11.73 6.62
CA LEU A 60 5.44 -11.97 7.41
C LEU A 60 5.52 -13.30 8.18
N ASP A 61 6.01 -14.37 7.55
CA ASP A 61 6.24 -15.67 8.18
C ASP A 61 7.26 -15.58 9.34
N MET A 62 8.25 -14.68 9.22
CA MET A 62 9.23 -14.41 10.27
C MET A 62 8.73 -13.50 11.39
N GLY A 63 7.46 -13.07 11.36
CA GLY A 63 6.88 -12.22 12.40
C GLY A 63 7.33 -10.77 12.32
N ALA A 64 7.55 -10.22 11.13
CA ALA A 64 7.71 -8.79 10.95
C ALA A 64 6.54 -8.03 11.59
N ASP A 65 6.84 -6.93 12.29
CA ASP A 65 5.83 -6.12 12.97
C ASP A 65 4.85 -5.50 11.97
N ILE A 66 3.61 -6.00 12.00
CA ILE A 66 2.54 -5.65 11.07
C ILE A 66 1.98 -4.25 11.29
N ASN A 67 2.20 -3.68 12.47
CA ASN A 67 1.71 -2.35 12.85
C ASN A 67 2.86 -1.34 12.99
N PHE A 68 4.06 -1.70 12.51
CA PHE A 68 5.21 -0.81 12.53
C PHE A 68 4.93 0.49 11.80
N MET A 69 5.42 1.58 12.40
CA MET A 69 5.51 2.92 11.82
C MET A 69 6.85 3.51 12.23
N GLU A 70 7.50 4.23 11.32
CA GLU A 70 8.83 4.81 11.56
C GLU A 70 8.82 5.79 12.74
N SER A 71 9.92 5.92 13.49
CA SER A 71 10.05 6.96 14.54
C SER A 71 10.02 8.37 13.93
N ALA A 72 9.49 9.33 14.69
CA ALA A 72 9.57 10.75 14.34
C ALA A 72 11.00 11.31 14.36
N ASP A 73 11.94 10.60 14.98
CA ASP A 73 13.35 11.00 15.05
C ASP A 73 14.09 10.86 13.71
N TYR A 74 13.51 10.14 12.74
CA TYR A 74 14.04 10.05 11.40
C TYR A 74 13.71 11.30 10.59
N GLY A 75 14.62 11.72 9.70
CA GLY A 75 14.48 12.97 8.94
C GLY A 75 13.36 12.99 7.89
N ASN A 76 12.61 11.91 7.72
CA ASN A 76 11.47 11.86 6.82
C ASN A 76 10.19 12.33 7.54
N PRO A 77 9.62 13.50 7.19
CA PRO A 77 8.42 14.01 7.85
C PRO A 77 7.16 13.19 7.49
N TRP A 78 7.18 12.44 6.39
CA TRP A 78 6.09 11.57 5.97
C TRP A 78 6.35 10.12 6.37
N ARG A 79 5.62 9.64 7.38
CA ARG A 79 5.73 8.30 7.97
C ARG A 79 4.37 7.65 7.96
N ALA A 80 4.31 6.34 7.74
CA ALA A 80 3.03 5.65 7.60
C ALA A 80 3.12 4.21 8.13
N PRO A 81 2.02 3.67 8.69
CA PRO A 81 2.01 2.29 9.12
C PRO A 81 2.12 1.34 7.93
N VAL A 82 2.63 0.12 8.15
CA VAL A 82 2.77 -0.96 7.13
C VAL A 82 1.52 -1.14 6.27
N ILE A 83 0.32 -1.03 6.86
CA ILE A 83 -0.95 -1.17 6.12
C ILE A 83 -1.11 -0.14 4.99
N HIS A 84 -0.55 1.07 5.13
CA HIS A 84 -0.59 2.07 4.06
C HIS A 84 0.23 1.64 2.84
N ASP A 85 1.39 1.02 3.06
CA ASP A 85 2.23 0.49 1.99
C ASP A 85 1.58 -0.72 1.30
N ALA A 86 0.90 -1.59 2.07
CA ALA A 86 0.14 -2.72 1.52
C ALA A 86 -1.06 -2.27 0.66
N ILE A 87 -1.80 -1.26 1.11
CA ILE A 87 -2.90 -0.65 0.34
C ILE A 87 -2.36 0.01 -0.93
N ASN A 88 -1.26 0.76 -0.82
CA ASN A 88 -0.62 1.37 -1.97
C ASN A 88 -0.24 0.32 -3.02
N ARG A 89 0.38 -0.79 -2.61
CA ARG A 89 0.70 -1.89 -3.52
C ARG A 89 -0.55 -2.46 -4.19
N ALA A 90 -1.58 -2.82 -3.42
CA ALA A 90 -2.80 -3.41 -3.96
C ALA A 90 -3.49 -2.51 -5.01
N ILE A 91 -3.56 -1.20 -4.75
CA ILE A 91 -4.18 -0.25 -5.68
C ILE A 91 -3.30 -0.04 -6.91
N MET A 92 -1.99 0.19 -6.75
CA MET A 92 -1.10 0.47 -7.87
C MET A 92 -0.85 -0.74 -8.78
N CYS A 93 -1.04 -1.95 -8.26
CA CYS A 93 -1.03 -3.20 -9.04
C CYS A 93 -2.41 -3.59 -9.59
N SER A 94 -3.45 -2.77 -9.43
CA SER A 94 -4.71 -2.99 -10.14
C SER A 94 -4.52 -2.83 -11.66
N ARG A 95 -5.41 -3.40 -12.48
CA ARG A 95 -5.31 -3.32 -13.95
C ARG A 95 -5.77 -1.96 -14.50
N TRP A 96 -5.15 -0.88 -14.03
CA TRP A 96 -5.41 0.47 -14.52
C TRP A 96 -4.72 0.72 -15.86
N ASN A 97 -5.18 1.75 -16.56
CA ASN A 97 -4.81 2.00 -17.95
C ASN A 97 -4.57 3.49 -18.21
N LEU A 98 -3.93 3.78 -19.33
CA LEU A 98 -3.98 5.09 -19.96
C LEU A 98 -4.45 4.97 -21.40
N THR A 99 -5.29 5.92 -21.81
CA THR A 99 -5.69 6.09 -23.21
C THR A 99 -4.51 6.59 -24.02
N ARG A 100 -4.17 5.86 -25.09
CA ARG A 100 -3.17 6.21 -26.10
C ARG A 100 -3.84 6.32 -27.48
N PRO A 101 -3.20 6.98 -28.46
CA PRO A 101 -3.75 7.08 -29.81
C PRO A 101 -4.08 5.73 -30.47
N ASP A 102 -3.37 4.66 -30.08
CA ASP A 102 -3.45 3.31 -30.63
C ASP A 102 -4.23 2.31 -29.75
N GLY A 103 -4.75 2.73 -28.60
CA GLY A 103 -5.55 1.88 -27.71
C GLY A 103 -5.34 2.16 -26.23
N LEU A 104 -5.73 1.21 -25.38
CA LEU A 104 -5.46 1.28 -23.94
C LEU A 104 -4.10 0.65 -23.63
N GLU A 105 -3.22 1.42 -22.99
CA GLU A 105 -2.01 0.89 -22.36
C GLU A 105 -2.37 0.42 -20.95
N ILE A 106 -2.26 -0.89 -20.68
CA ILE A 106 -2.56 -1.48 -19.35
C ILE A 106 -1.27 -1.57 -18.53
N PHE A 107 -1.30 -1.11 -17.27
CA PHE A 107 -0.11 -1.00 -16.40
C PHE A 107 0.12 -2.19 -15.46
N SER A 108 -0.81 -3.15 -15.41
CA SER A 108 -0.65 -4.36 -14.58
C SER A 108 -1.35 -5.58 -15.18
N THR A 109 -0.95 -6.77 -14.75
CA THR A 109 -1.57 -8.04 -15.15
C THR A 109 -2.60 -8.51 -14.12
N GLU A 110 -3.41 -9.49 -14.47
CA GLU A 110 -4.35 -10.11 -13.53
C GLU A 110 -3.61 -10.80 -12.38
N GLU A 111 -2.51 -11.49 -12.68
CA GLU A 111 -1.68 -12.18 -11.70
C GLU A 111 -1.10 -11.19 -10.67
N ALA A 112 -0.56 -10.06 -11.15
CA ALA A 112 0.00 -9.03 -10.27
C ALA A 112 -1.08 -8.37 -9.38
N ALA A 113 -2.27 -8.11 -9.93
CA ALA A 113 -3.40 -7.58 -9.18
C ALA A 113 -3.87 -8.57 -8.09
N ASN A 114 -4.01 -9.84 -8.46
CA ASN A 114 -4.43 -10.91 -7.54
C ASN A 114 -3.41 -11.16 -6.43
N GLU A 115 -2.13 -11.23 -6.78
CA GLU A 115 -1.06 -11.39 -5.82
C GLU A 115 -1.02 -10.23 -4.82
N SER A 116 -1.17 -8.99 -5.30
CA SER A 116 -1.18 -7.81 -4.44
C SER A 116 -2.40 -7.73 -3.53
N PHE A 117 -3.55 -8.18 -4.02
CA PHE A 117 -4.75 -8.32 -3.21
C PHE A 117 -4.59 -9.37 -2.11
N GLU A 118 -3.97 -10.52 -2.41
CA GLU A 118 -3.73 -11.57 -1.40
C GLU A 118 -2.70 -11.12 -0.34
N ILE A 119 -1.68 -10.34 -0.72
CA ILE A 119 -0.77 -9.71 0.26
C ILE A 119 -1.55 -8.77 1.19
N LEU A 120 -2.44 -7.93 0.67
CA LEU A 120 -3.27 -7.05 1.50
C LEU A 120 -4.18 -7.84 2.44
N LYS A 121 -4.85 -8.89 1.95
CA LYS A 121 -5.65 -9.81 2.78
C LYS A 121 -4.81 -10.43 3.89
N ARG A 122 -3.60 -10.89 3.56
CA ARG A 122 -2.69 -11.49 4.52
C ARG A 122 -2.30 -10.51 5.61
N VAL A 123 -1.90 -9.28 5.24
CA VAL A 123 -1.56 -8.21 6.18
C VAL A 123 -2.72 -7.92 7.15
N ILE A 124 -3.95 -7.83 6.64
CA ILE A 124 -5.16 -7.62 7.45
C ILE A 124 -5.40 -8.83 8.37
N SER A 125 -5.29 -10.06 7.85
CA SER A 125 -5.49 -11.29 8.65
C SER A 125 -4.49 -11.46 9.79
N LEU A 126 -3.31 -10.84 9.68
CA LEU A 126 -2.28 -10.81 10.72
C LEU A 126 -2.50 -9.70 11.76
N GLY A 127 -3.63 -8.98 11.71
CA GLY A 127 -4.01 -7.99 12.73
C GLY A 127 -3.52 -6.58 12.45
N ALA A 128 -3.36 -6.20 11.17
CA ALA A 128 -3.09 -4.82 10.80
C ALA A 128 -4.22 -3.89 11.27
N ASN A 129 -3.85 -2.80 11.95
CA ASN A 129 -4.79 -1.78 12.42
C ASN A 129 -5.20 -0.85 11.27
N LEU A 130 -6.39 -1.06 10.71
CA LEU A 130 -6.94 -0.25 9.61
C LEU A 130 -7.21 1.23 10.01
N ASN A 131 -7.31 1.53 11.30
CA ASN A 131 -7.57 2.88 11.80
C ASN A 131 -6.29 3.55 12.35
N ALA A 132 -5.12 2.91 12.19
CA ALA A 132 -3.84 3.54 12.46
C ALA A 132 -3.64 4.75 11.54
N LYS A 133 -3.05 5.82 12.08
CA LYS A 133 -2.89 7.08 11.37
C LYS A 133 -1.44 7.27 10.94
N ASP A 134 -1.25 7.79 9.73
CA ASP A 134 0.05 8.28 9.29
C ASP A 134 0.42 9.60 9.99
N SER A 135 1.62 10.12 9.71
CA SER A 135 2.11 11.35 10.37
C SER A 135 1.28 12.62 10.05
N PHE A 136 0.35 12.55 9.11
CA PHE A 136 -0.57 13.63 8.74
C PHE A 136 -2.01 13.37 9.21
N GLY A 137 -2.23 12.33 10.00
CA GLY A 137 -3.55 11.97 10.51
C GLY A 137 -4.43 11.25 9.50
N ASN A 138 -3.89 10.77 8.38
CA ASN A 138 -4.64 9.95 7.42
C ASN A 138 -4.76 8.52 7.94
N ALA A 139 -5.97 7.95 7.93
CA ALA A 139 -6.22 6.53 8.14
C ALA A 139 -6.08 5.72 6.83
N CYS A 140 -6.40 4.43 6.86
CA CYS A 140 -6.20 3.56 5.71
C CYS A 140 -7.08 3.93 4.50
N LEU A 141 -8.32 4.42 4.72
CA LEU A 141 -9.22 4.82 3.64
C LEU A 141 -8.78 6.14 2.99
N ASP A 142 -8.22 7.09 3.75
CA ASP A 142 -7.56 8.27 3.15
C ASP A 142 -6.48 7.82 2.15
N ARG A 143 -5.61 6.88 2.55
CA ARG A 143 -4.59 6.32 1.66
C ARG A 143 -5.21 5.63 0.44
N ALA A 144 -6.23 4.80 0.64
CA ALA A 144 -6.91 4.11 -0.44
C ALA A 144 -7.52 5.09 -1.46
N CYS A 145 -8.25 6.11 -0.98
CA CYS A 145 -8.84 7.16 -1.80
C CYS A 145 -7.79 7.95 -2.59
N LEU A 146 -6.70 8.37 -1.93
CA LEU A 146 -5.62 9.12 -2.58
C LEU A 146 -4.91 8.34 -3.68
N GLN A 147 -4.70 7.02 -3.51
CA GLN A 147 -4.11 6.19 -4.56
C GLN A 147 -5.11 5.87 -5.67
N ALA A 148 -6.35 5.51 -5.31
CA ALA A 148 -7.38 5.19 -6.30
C ALA A 148 -7.65 6.38 -7.22
N ARG A 149 -7.68 7.61 -6.69
CA ARG A 149 -7.87 8.83 -7.48
C ARG A 149 -6.75 9.08 -8.51
N GLN A 150 -5.55 8.53 -8.33
CA GLN A 150 -4.46 8.63 -9.31
C GLN A 150 -4.63 7.69 -10.52
N ILE A 151 -5.42 6.62 -10.36
CA ILE A 151 -5.57 5.56 -11.38
C ILE A 151 -6.99 5.42 -11.91
N LEU A 152 -7.98 6.07 -11.28
CA LEU A 152 -9.35 6.13 -11.76
C LEU A 152 -9.55 7.31 -12.73
N PRO A 153 -10.53 7.22 -13.65
CA PRO A 153 -10.94 8.35 -14.47
C PRO A 153 -11.39 9.53 -13.61
N SER A 154 -10.99 10.74 -14.00
CA SER A 154 -11.37 11.98 -13.34
C SER A 154 -12.16 12.87 -14.29
N ALA A 155 -13.08 13.69 -13.77
CA ALA A 155 -13.87 14.60 -14.61
C ALA A 155 -13.01 15.61 -15.42
N ASN A 156 -11.78 15.85 -14.97
CA ASN A 156 -10.86 16.81 -15.60
C ASN A 156 -9.90 16.14 -16.60
N SER A 157 -9.96 14.81 -16.77
CA SER A 157 -9.04 14.09 -17.65
C SER A 157 -9.68 12.82 -18.23
N ASN A 158 -9.69 12.74 -19.56
CA ASN A 158 -10.17 11.58 -20.32
C ASN A 158 -9.05 10.57 -20.65
N ASP A 159 -7.92 10.65 -19.92
CA ASP A 159 -6.74 9.81 -20.15
C ASP A 159 -6.87 8.40 -19.55
N ARG A 160 -7.96 8.07 -18.87
CA ARG A 160 -8.19 6.78 -18.22
C ARG A 160 -9.61 6.29 -18.45
N VAL A 161 -9.78 4.97 -18.57
CA VAL A 161 -11.09 4.31 -18.68
C VAL A 161 -11.32 3.43 -17.46
N LEU A 162 -12.53 3.49 -16.89
CA LEU A 162 -12.95 2.52 -15.86
C LEU A 162 -13.38 1.23 -16.55
N THR A 163 -12.43 0.32 -16.78
CA THR A 163 -12.75 -1.02 -17.30
C THR A 163 -13.39 -1.88 -16.21
N GLU A 164 -14.04 -2.98 -16.58
CA GLU A 164 -14.64 -3.89 -15.60
C GLU A 164 -13.57 -4.59 -14.73
N GLU A 165 -12.37 -4.81 -15.27
CA GLU A 165 -11.22 -5.34 -14.54
C GLU A 165 -10.76 -4.36 -13.45
N LEU A 166 -10.51 -3.09 -13.80
CA LEU A 166 -10.11 -2.07 -12.84
C LEU A 166 -11.19 -1.88 -11.78
N LYS A 167 -12.46 -1.80 -12.19
CA LYS A 167 -13.60 -1.69 -11.29
C LYS A 167 -13.68 -2.87 -10.33
N SER A 168 -13.45 -4.10 -10.81
CA SER A 168 -13.40 -5.31 -9.98
C SER A 168 -12.26 -5.24 -8.97
N ASP A 169 -11.05 -4.89 -9.43
CA ASP A 169 -9.84 -4.78 -8.60
C ASP A 169 -10.01 -3.76 -7.47
N ILE A 170 -10.52 -2.56 -7.77
CA ILE A 170 -10.75 -1.52 -6.76
C ILE A 170 -11.91 -1.88 -5.85
N SER A 171 -13.00 -2.44 -6.39
CA SER A 171 -14.16 -2.87 -5.58
C SER A 171 -13.76 -3.88 -4.51
N ARG A 172 -12.96 -4.90 -4.85
CA ARG A 172 -12.56 -5.91 -3.87
C ARG A 172 -11.64 -5.33 -2.79
N ILE A 173 -10.77 -4.37 -3.13
CA ILE A 173 -9.87 -3.72 -2.16
C ILE A 173 -10.69 -2.90 -1.16
N PHE A 174 -11.57 -2.02 -1.62
CA PHE A 174 -12.39 -1.20 -0.72
C PHE A 174 -13.34 -2.05 0.14
N LYS A 175 -14.01 -3.03 -0.46
CA LYS A 175 -14.84 -3.98 0.30
C LYS A 175 -14.06 -4.72 1.37
N LEU A 176 -12.83 -5.16 1.06
CA LEU A 176 -11.98 -5.82 2.04
C LEU A 176 -11.68 -4.91 3.23
N LEU A 177 -11.30 -3.66 2.98
CA LEU A 177 -10.99 -2.69 4.04
C LEU A 177 -12.23 -2.39 4.90
N ILE A 178 -13.35 -2.05 4.26
CA ILE A 178 -14.61 -1.69 4.94
C ILE A 178 -15.13 -2.87 5.77
N ASN A 179 -15.18 -4.06 5.20
CA ASN A 179 -15.67 -5.26 5.89
C ASN A 179 -14.78 -5.70 7.07
N ASN A 180 -13.52 -5.22 7.13
CA ASN A 180 -12.60 -5.51 8.22
C ASN A 180 -12.42 -4.34 9.20
N GLY A 181 -13.34 -3.36 9.19
CA GLY A 181 -13.44 -2.33 10.23
C GLY A 181 -12.68 -1.04 9.93
N ALA A 182 -12.35 -0.76 8.67
CA ALA A 182 -11.93 0.58 8.27
C ALA A 182 -13.08 1.58 8.48
N ASP A 183 -12.83 2.66 9.21
CA ASP A 183 -13.87 3.65 9.55
C ASP A 183 -14.22 4.53 8.35
N LEU A 184 -15.35 4.23 7.68
CA LEU A 184 -15.88 5.01 6.56
C LEU A 184 -16.36 6.42 6.96
N ASN A 185 -16.63 6.65 8.24
CA ASN A 185 -17.12 7.92 8.75
C ASN A 185 -15.99 8.77 9.35
N TYR A 186 -14.73 8.36 9.20
CA TYR A 186 -13.60 9.11 9.69
C TYR A 186 -13.55 10.51 9.06
N ILE A 187 -13.52 11.53 9.91
CA ILE A 187 -13.30 12.92 9.51
C ILE A 187 -11.89 13.29 9.93
N LYS A 188 -11.02 13.49 8.95
CA LYS A 188 -9.62 13.85 9.18
C LYS A 188 -9.50 15.20 9.91
N PRO A 189 -8.79 15.28 11.05
CA PRO A 189 -8.46 16.54 11.69
C PRO A 189 -7.68 17.45 10.72
N ASN A 190 -8.10 18.72 10.62
CA ASN A 190 -7.56 19.70 9.67
C ASN A 190 -7.77 19.32 8.18
N GLY A 191 -8.70 18.41 7.89
CA GLY A 191 -9.19 18.13 6.54
C GLY A 191 -10.31 19.07 6.11
N THR A 192 -11.15 18.61 5.18
CA THR A 192 -12.33 19.34 4.65
C THR A 192 -13.49 19.41 5.65
N GLY A 193 -13.42 18.69 6.76
CA GLY A 193 -14.53 18.53 7.71
C GLY A 193 -15.63 17.58 7.23
N LYS A 194 -15.37 16.83 6.15
CA LYS A 194 -16.30 15.90 5.52
C LYS A 194 -15.83 14.45 5.69
N THR A 195 -16.79 13.54 5.59
CA THR A 195 -16.55 12.09 5.43
C THR A 195 -16.07 11.76 4.02
N TYR A 196 -15.59 10.53 3.79
CA TYR A 196 -15.13 10.12 2.46
C TYR A 196 -16.26 10.15 1.41
N THR A 197 -17.48 9.76 1.78
CA THR A 197 -18.62 9.74 0.86
C THR A 197 -19.04 11.16 0.46
N GLU A 198 -18.89 12.14 1.36
CA GLU A 198 -19.14 13.56 1.07
C GLU A 198 -18.03 14.18 0.21
N ASP A 199 -16.77 13.80 0.41
CA ASP A 199 -15.64 14.34 -0.35
C ASP A 199 -15.51 13.74 -1.76
N TYR A 200 -15.76 12.44 -1.90
CA TYR A 200 -15.52 11.71 -3.15
C TYR A 200 -16.81 11.23 -3.85
N GLY A 201 -17.99 11.45 -3.26
CA GLY A 201 -19.26 10.91 -3.75
C GLY A 201 -19.65 11.32 -5.17
N ALA A 202 -19.21 12.51 -5.61
CA ALA A 202 -19.43 13.00 -6.97
C ALA A 202 -18.38 12.51 -7.99
N GLU A 203 -17.28 11.92 -7.53
CA GLU A 203 -16.21 11.38 -8.38
C GLU A 203 -16.47 9.91 -8.71
N THR A 204 -15.79 9.37 -9.73
CA THR A 204 -15.77 7.93 -10.01
C THR A 204 -15.45 7.10 -8.76
N LEU A 205 -14.58 7.62 -7.89
CA LEU A 205 -14.19 6.98 -6.64
C LEU A 205 -15.37 6.73 -5.67
N GLY A 206 -16.38 7.60 -5.68
CA GLY A 206 -17.53 7.52 -4.78
C GLY A 206 -18.29 6.18 -4.87
N MET A 207 -18.23 5.50 -6.02
CA MET A 207 -18.92 4.21 -6.19
C MET A 207 -18.32 3.05 -5.39
N PHE A 208 -17.10 3.20 -4.88
CA PHE A 208 -16.39 2.17 -4.11
C PHE A 208 -16.51 2.36 -2.58
N LEU A 209 -17.10 3.47 -2.13
CA LEU A 209 -17.22 3.84 -0.71
C LEU A 209 -18.56 3.38 -0.10
N LYS A 210 -18.95 2.12 -0.35
CA LYS A 210 -20.25 1.56 0.06
C LYS A 210 -20.16 0.08 0.40
#